data_AF-A0A6B3GJ95-F1
#
_entry.id   AF-A0A6B3GJ95-F1
#
_cell.length_a   1.000
_cell.length_b   1.000
_cell.length_c   1.000
_cell.angle_alpha   90.00
_cell.angle_beta   90.00
_cell.angle_gamma   90.00
#
_symmetry.space_group_name_H-M   'P 1'
#
loop_
_entity.id
_entity.type
_entity.pdbx_description
1 polymer ?
#
loop_
_entity_poly.entity_id
_entity_poly.type
_entity_poly.pdbx_seq_one_letter_code
_entity_poly.pdbx_strand_id
1 'polypeptide(L)'
;MRSIIPDYLTEVLDAVQPDASGELAGYIPELAAADPERLSTAFAMVDGEVYGAGDIDTEFTIQSISKPFAYALALADRGFAPVLAKVGVEPSGEAFNEISLESDTG
;
A
#
# COMPACT_ATOMS: atom_id res chain seq x y z
N MET A 1 -5.66 -11.60 30.06
CA MET A 1 -6.16 -10.24 29.82
C MET A 1 -6.24 -10.07 28.32
N ARG A 2 -7.35 -9.58 27.75
CA ARG A 2 -7.46 -9.37 26.29
C ARG A 2 -6.63 -8.14 25.90
N SER A 3 -5.96 -8.18 24.76
CA SER A 3 -5.26 -7.01 24.20
C SER A 3 -6.24 -5.88 23.91
N ILE A 4 -5.84 -4.63 24.16
CA ILE A 4 -6.64 -3.44 23.86
C ILE A 4 -6.60 -3.06 22.37
N ILE A 5 -5.68 -3.65 21.61
CA ILE A 5 -5.40 -3.24 20.23
C ILE A 5 -6.61 -3.42 19.32
N PRO A 6 -7.35 -4.57 19.33
CA PRO A 6 -8.54 -4.70 18.49
C PRO A 6 -9.60 -3.63 18.77
N ASP A 7 -9.82 -3.30 20.04
CA ASP A 7 -10.83 -2.32 20.44
C ASP A 7 -10.42 -0.90 19.99
N TYR A 8 -9.12 -0.58 20.08
CA TYR A 8 -8.57 0.66 19.53
C TYR A 8 -8.68 0.72 17.99
N LEU A 9 -8.40 -0.38 17.28
CA LEU A 9 -8.56 -0.43 15.83
C LEU A 9 -10.01 -0.19 15.43
N THR A 10 -10.99 -0.76 16.15
CA THR A 10 -12.41 -0.47 15.94
C THR A 10 -12.72 1.03 16.16
N GLU A 11 -12.23 1.64 17.24
CA GLU A 11 -12.42 3.08 17.50
C GLU A 11 -11.87 3.95 16.35
N VAL A 12 -10.70 3.61 15.81
CA VAL A 12 -10.12 4.32 14.66
C VAL A 12 -11.01 4.18 13.41
N LEU A 13 -11.53 2.99 13.13
CA LEU A 13 -12.43 2.77 12.01
C LEU A 13 -13.73 3.57 12.18
N ASP A 14 -14.35 3.52 13.36
CA ASP A 14 -15.58 4.26 13.67
C ASP A 14 -15.38 5.78 13.51
N ALA A 15 -14.20 6.29 13.84
CA ALA A 15 -13.89 7.72 13.74
C ALA A 15 -13.77 8.21 12.28
N VAL A 16 -13.37 7.35 11.35
CA VAL A 16 -13.16 7.72 9.93
C VAL A 16 -14.30 7.26 9.02
N GLN A 17 -15.07 6.24 9.39
CA GLN A 17 -16.17 5.70 8.60
C GLN A 17 -17.19 6.74 8.09
N PRO A 18 -17.53 7.82 8.84
CA PRO A 18 -18.45 8.83 8.34
C PRO A 18 -17.94 9.65 7.14
N ASP A 19 -16.63 9.67 6.88
CA ASP A 19 -16.05 10.36 5.73
C ASP A 19 -16.17 9.50 4.47
N ALA A 20 -17.23 9.76 3.69
CA ALA A 20 -17.49 9.11 2.40
C ALA A 20 -16.95 9.92 1.20
N SER A 21 -15.96 10.80 1.41
CA SER A 21 -15.35 11.56 0.31
C SER A 21 -14.39 10.71 -0.55
N GLY A 22 -14.10 11.19 -1.76
CA GLY A 22 -13.25 10.50 -2.73
C GLY A 22 -14.04 9.68 -3.76
N GLU A 23 -13.31 8.98 -4.63
CA GLU A 23 -13.89 8.19 -5.72
C GLU A 23 -13.05 6.92 -5.95
N LEU A 24 -13.70 5.85 -6.41
CA LEU A 24 -13.02 4.63 -6.84
C LEU A 24 -12.21 4.87 -8.12
N ALA A 25 -11.17 4.06 -8.32
CA ALA A 25 -10.36 4.10 -9.52
C ALA A 25 -11.17 3.69 -10.77
N GLY A 26 -11.58 4.68 -11.57
CA GLY A 26 -12.46 4.47 -12.73
C GLY A 26 -11.80 3.92 -14.01
N TYR A 27 -10.47 3.81 -14.06
CA TYR A 27 -9.74 3.42 -15.28
C TYR A 27 -9.71 1.90 -15.54
N ILE A 28 -10.09 1.09 -14.55
CA ILE A 28 -10.25 -0.37 -14.67
C ILE A 28 -11.67 -0.74 -14.20
N PRO A 29 -12.50 -1.42 -15.01
CA PRO A 29 -13.89 -1.74 -14.66
C PRO A 29 -14.05 -2.48 -13.33
N GLU A 30 -13.15 -3.42 -13.02
CA GLU A 30 -13.17 -4.21 -11.80
C GLU A 30 -12.89 -3.36 -10.55
N LEU A 31 -12.06 -2.32 -10.66
CA LEU A 31 -11.80 -1.39 -9.57
C LEU A 31 -12.95 -0.39 -9.39
N ALA A 32 -13.54 0.06 -10.51
CA ALA A 32 -14.69 0.95 -10.51
C ALA A 32 -15.95 0.30 -9.90
N ALA A 33 -16.05 -1.03 -9.97
CA ALA A 33 -17.16 -1.82 -9.43
C ALA A 33 -16.92 -2.34 -8.00
N ALA A 34 -15.79 -1.98 -7.37
CA ALA A 34 -15.52 -2.36 -5.98
C ALA A 34 -16.56 -1.75 -5.03
N ASP A 35 -16.80 -2.42 -3.90
CA ASP A 35 -17.70 -1.94 -2.86
C ASP A 35 -17.02 -0.80 -2.07
N PRO A 36 -17.53 0.45 -2.15
CA PRO A 36 -16.89 1.61 -1.51
C PRO A 36 -17.09 1.63 0.02
N GLU A 37 -18.00 0.82 0.56
CA GLU A 37 -18.29 0.79 2.00
C GLU A 37 -17.32 -0.11 2.77
N ARG A 38 -16.44 -0.84 2.07
CA ARG A 38 -15.46 -1.73 2.70
C ARG A 38 -14.36 -0.95 3.39
N LEU A 39 -14.16 -1.24 4.66
CA LEU A 39 -13.16 -0.58 5.48
C LEU A 39 -12.57 -1.56 6.49
N SER A 40 -11.25 -1.61 6.54
CA SER A 40 -10.53 -2.50 7.45
C SER A 40 -9.16 -1.94 7.81
N THR A 41 -8.62 -2.43 8.92
CA THR A 41 -7.25 -2.14 9.34
C THR A 41 -6.66 -3.35 10.06
N ALA A 42 -5.36 -3.53 9.93
CA ALA A 42 -4.63 -4.60 10.58
C ALA A 42 -3.27 -4.12 11.08
N PHE A 43 -2.79 -4.73 12.16
CA PHE A 43 -1.51 -4.42 12.80
C PHE A 43 -0.75 -5.73 13.03
N ALA A 44 0.36 -5.92 12.31
CA ALA A 44 1.24 -7.07 12.46
C ALA A 44 2.46 -6.69 13.32
N MET A 45 2.64 -7.39 14.44
CA MET A 45 3.73 -7.18 15.39
C MET A 45 4.98 -7.97 15.00
N VAL A 46 6.13 -7.51 15.49
CA VAL A 46 7.45 -8.15 15.25
C VAL A 46 7.58 -9.54 15.88
N ASP A 47 6.73 -9.86 16.86
CA ASP A 47 6.65 -11.18 17.50
C ASP A 47 5.72 -12.16 16.77
N GLY A 48 5.09 -11.73 15.67
CA GLY A 48 4.20 -12.52 14.83
C GLY A 48 2.72 -12.41 15.18
N GLU A 49 2.35 -11.68 16.23
CA GLU A 49 0.95 -11.45 16.56
C GLU A 49 0.31 -10.47 15.56
N VAL A 50 -0.90 -10.77 15.10
CA VAL A 50 -1.65 -9.92 14.16
C VAL A 50 -3.01 -9.58 14.75
N TYR A 51 -3.30 -8.27 14.79
CA TYR A 51 -4.59 -7.74 15.20
C TYR A 51 -5.29 -7.13 13.99
N GLY A 52 -6.61 -7.22 13.95
CA GLY A 52 -7.39 -6.64 12.85
C GLY A 52 -8.79 -6.25 13.28
N ALA A 53 -9.39 -5.31 12.56
CA ALA A 53 -10.77 -4.87 12.70
C ALA A 53 -11.37 -4.50 11.33
N GLY A 54 -12.70 -4.61 11.20
CA GLY A 54 -13.40 -4.41 9.92
C GLY A 54 -13.30 -5.62 8.99
N ASP A 55 -13.35 -5.38 7.68
CA ASP A 55 -13.37 -6.40 6.62
C ASP A 55 -12.00 -7.04 6.32
N ILE A 56 -11.28 -7.51 7.35
CA ILE A 56 -9.86 -7.92 7.25
C ILE A 56 -9.56 -9.12 6.34
N ASP A 57 -10.54 -9.97 6.08
CA ASP A 57 -10.40 -11.16 5.23
C ASP A 57 -10.75 -10.86 3.75
N THR A 58 -11.09 -9.62 3.43
CA THR A 58 -11.41 -9.22 2.06
C THR A 58 -10.14 -9.06 1.24
N GLU A 59 -9.97 -9.91 0.25
CA GLU A 59 -8.87 -9.79 -0.70
C GLU A 59 -9.09 -8.66 -1.71
N PHE A 60 -8.00 -7.97 -2.06
CA PHE A 60 -7.95 -6.95 -3.11
C PHE A 60 -6.59 -6.99 -3.81
N THR A 61 -6.51 -6.43 -5.01
CA THR A 61 -5.24 -6.33 -5.74
C THR A 61 -4.29 -5.36 -5.04
N ILE A 62 -3.06 -5.76 -4.75
CA ILE A 62 -2.10 -4.92 -4.02
C ILE A 62 -1.60 -3.70 -4.80
N GLN A 63 -1.77 -3.65 -6.13
CA GLN A 63 -1.41 -2.50 -6.96
C GLN A 63 0.02 -1.98 -6.69
N SER A 64 0.22 -0.66 -6.57
CA SER A 64 1.54 -0.06 -6.31
C SER A 64 2.16 -0.49 -4.97
N ILE A 65 1.42 -1.09 -4.04
CA ILE A 65 1.99 -1.68 -2.80
C ILE A 65 2.93 -2.84 -3.14
N SER A 66 2.83 -3.44 -4.33
CA SER A 66 3.77 -4.47 -4.82
C SER A 66 5.21 -3.95 -5.03
N LYS A 67 5.39 -2.66 -5.33
CA LYS A 67 6.67 -2.06 -5.72
C LYS A 67 7.80 -2.28 -4.71
N PRO A 68 7.64 -2.01 -3.40
CA PRO A 68 8.70 -2.28 -2.42
C PRO A 68 9.13 -3.75 -2.38
N PHE A 69 8.22 -4.70 -2.57
CA PHE A 69 8.56 -6.13 -2.59
C PHE A 69 9.35 -6.52 -3.84
N ALA A 70 8.91 -6.05 -5.02
CA ALA A 70 9.63 -6.27 -6.28
C ALA A 70 11.03 -5.62 -6.25
N TYR A 71 11.15 -4.43 -5.66
CA TYR A 71 12.42 -3.74 -5.49
C TYR A 71 13.37 -4.49 -4.54
N ALA A 72 12.87 -4.97 -3.40
CA ALA A 72 13.64 -5.79 -2.47
C ALA A 72 14.16 -7.08 -3.13
N LEU A 73 13.32 -7.74 -3.94
CA LEU A 73 13.73 -8.94 -4.70
C LEU A 73 14.82 -8.59 -5.73
N ALA A 74 14.65 -7.51 -6.49
CA ALA A 74 15.67 -7.08 -7.45
C ALA A 74 17.03 -6.80 -6.79
N LEU A 75 17.03 -6.16 -5.62
CA LEU A 75 18.23 -5.93 -4.82
C LEU A 75 18.85 -7.24 -4.31
N ALA A 76 18.03 -8.18 -3.85
CA ALA A 76 18.52 -9.48 -3.40
C ALA A 76 19.15 -10.30 -4.54
N ASP A 77 18.55 -10.25 -5.73
CA ASP A 77 18.99 -11.04 -6.89
C ASP A 77 20.20 -10.44 -7.61
N ARG A 78 20.29 -9.10 -7.67
CA ARG A 78 21.27 -8.38 -8.51
C ARG A 78 22.28 -7.56 -7.72
N GLY A 79 22.05 -7.34 -6.43
CA GLY A 79 22.84 -6.45 -5.60
C GLY A 79 22.54 -4.97 -5.86
N PHE A 80 23.07 -4.11 -4.98
CA PHE A 80 22.79 -2.68 -5.00
C PHE A 80 23.29 -1.98 -6.27
N ALA A 81 24.56 -2.17 -6.64
CA ALA A 81 25.17 -1.37 -7.71
C ALA A 81 24.45 -1.52 -9.08
N PRO A 82 24.08 -2.74 -9.54
CA PRO A 82 23.34 -2.87 -10.81
C PRO A 82 21.92 -2.30 -10.77
N VAL A 83 21.24 -2.37 -9.62
CA VAL A 83 19.88 -1.84 -9.45
C VAL A 83 19.91 -0.32 -9.38
N LEU A 84 20.81 0.26 -8.58
CA LEU A 84 20.96 1.71 -8.42
C LEU A 84 21.46 2.41 -9.69
N ALA A 85 22.10 1.69 -10.61
CA ALA A 85 22.42 2.21 -11.94
C ALA A 85 21.19 2.37 -12.85
N LYS A 86 20.01 1.92 -12.42
CA LYS A 86 18.75 1.92 -13.18
C LYS A 86 17.55 2.50 -12.43
N VAL A 87 17.61 2.51 -11.10
CA VAL A 87 16.52 2.97 -10.24
C VAL A 87 17.13 3.95 -9.24
N GLY A 88 16.76 5.23 -9.38
CA GLY A 88 17.15 6.28 -8.46
C GLY A 88 16.51 6.11 -7.07
N VAL A 89 17.05 6.82 -6.09
CA VAL A 89 16.59 6.79 -4.69
C VAL A 89 16.02 8.13 -4.22
N GLU A 90 16.15 9.17 -5.04
CA GLU A 90 15.64 10.50 -4.74
C GLU A 90 14.12 10.54 -4.98
N PRO A 91 13.35 11.19 -4.10
CA PRO A 91 11.94 11.45 -4.36
C PRO A 91 11.82 12.35 -5.60
N SER A 92 11.00 11.95 -6.57
CA SER A 92 10.86 12.69 -7.82
C SER A 92 10.24 14.07 -7.66
N GLY A 93 9.34 14.26 -6.68
CA GLY A 93 8.52 15.47 -6.57
C GLY A 93 7.43 15.60 -7.65
N GLU A 94 7.59 14.91 -8.77
CA GLU A 94 6.66 14.88 -9.91
C GLU A 94 5.47 13.93 -9.72
N ALA A 95 4.45 14.12 -10.57
CA ALA A 95 3.30 13.22 -10.63
C ALA A 95 3.73 11.79 -10.99
N PHE A 96 3.03 10.78 -10.46
CA PHE A 96 3.45 9.37 -10.58
C PHE A 96 3.53 8.85 -12.03
N ASN A 97 2.82 9.50 -12.95
CA ASN A 97 2.72 9.13 -14.37
C ASN A 97 3.47 10.12 -15.27
N GLU A 98 4.25 11.02 -14.69
CA GLU A 98 5.09 11.94 -15.45
C GLU A 98 6.32 11.21 -15.99
N ILE A 99 6.65 11.48 -17.25
CA ILE A 99 7.86 10.94 -17.85
C ILE A 99 9.03 11.77 -17.33
N SER A 100 9.73 11.21 -16.35
CA SER A 100 11.00 11.73 -15.84
C SER A 100 12.09 10.70 -16.12
N LEU A 101 13.13 11.14 -16.83
CA LEU A 101 14.28 10.36 -17.24
C LEU A 101 15.53 11.15 -16.89
N GLU A 102 16.50 10.51 -16.24
CA GLU A 102 17.81 11.11 -16.00
C GLU A 102 18.60 11.13 -17.30
N SER A 103 19.13 12.31 -17.65
CA SER A 103 19.81 12.58 -18.92
C SER A 103 20.86 11.53 -19.32
N ASP A 104 21.57 10.95 -18.33
CA ASP A 104 22.69 10.03 -18.55
C ASP A 104 22.30 8.54 -18.42
N THR A 105 21.25 8.22 -17.67
CA THR A 105 20.89 6.82 -17.33
C THR A 105 19.60 6.34 -18.01
N GLY A 106 18.81 7.28 -18.56
CA GLY A 106 17.51 7.04 -19.17
C GLY A 106 16.45 7.02 -18.08
#